data_AF-A0A7S0EEM4-F1
#
_entry.id   AF-A0A7S0EEM4-F1
#
_cell.length_a   1.000
_cell.length_b   1.000
_cell.length_c   1.000
_cell.angle_alpha   90.00
_cell.angle_beta   90.00
_cell.angle_gamma   90.00
#
_symmetry.space_group_name_H-M   'P 1'
#
loop_
_entity.id
_entity.type
_entity.pdbx_description
1 polymer ?
#
loop_
_entity_poly.entity_id
_entity_poly.type
_entity_poly.pdbx_seq_one_letter_code
_entity_poly.pdbx_strand_id
1 'polypeptide(L)'
;MAPPRMPSEELVEEMPSSAVLPACKKMLSTPNEASSFIRRSSIGKTTFHDGTKNASFASLFYCSRPLEAALTRPVFQLVFAVIAVQCFHICYCSSEMVEGIKDAQMMRFTALELRGGYMPSYVKISSIGVRLSGSEVPWNQVSQEGSAVTIDFGRQVSWDSWYFNTSTESTGLDPVRFYVEQWNGETGGWTMIGSSSYVAYLNTFIFLHGRFETSKVRGMLHEFRLENASARLQWWTKGIYGILSFAIAIAGMIGKESLGKDLFKFLYFISFCLYFWCWVYIWYAEAHLKGDNGLEIYFPVPLTWLVGFMLIGCFEQEYIVHSIQIQCIFVVWGIHRLGGHPYYGKPSPHLVLMYCGVVLTSLAVLIPAFRILQLQKAKHQIMPDKLKYDYLWLEYSSKHTAALEQLEYFIRKRWGSSSGDLRQYLEHDHASPCKLLSDLYVHNDLAIFVLRSCILRWGANSDGELRSQAEAKSYVKAKHVESVATTKVQWAPVKKKRRVVEKAIRVHGGDLSRVLDVLRECLVFERVEDLSRCLEEISQDDGVEVVRVKNRLSENFDANSTAGYRDVLVNLRVQGFFWKVMEVQLVLKDFDKLKSKEGHQRYVAYRNSLCV
;
A
#
# COMPACT_ATOMS: atom_id res chain seq x y z
N MET A 1 -51.35 -74.23 17.71
CA MET A 1 -50.85 -73.13 18.55
C MET A 1 -50.29 -72.07 17.63
N ALA A 2 -51.04 -70.97 17.46
CA ALA A 2 -50.69 -69.84 16.60
C ALA A 2 -50.08 -68.72 17.47
N PRO A 3 -49.14 -67.90 16.93
CA PRO A 3 -48.47 -66.87 17.70
C PRO A 3 -49.38 -65.64 17.95
N PRO A 4 -49.11 -64.86 19.02
CA PRO A 4 -49.98 -63.78 19.46
C PRO A 4 -49.86 -62.53 18.58
N ARG A 5 -50.99 -61.84 18.39
CA ARG A 5 -51.12 -60.54 17.71
C ARG A 5 -50.41 -59.44 18.50
N MET A 6 -49.62 -58.62 17.79
CA MET A 6 -49.07 -57.37 18.32
C MET A 6 -50.15 -56.26 18.40
N PRO A 7 -50.01 -55.28 19.32
CA PRO A 7 -50.97 -54.18 19.47
C PRO A 7 -50.83 -53.16 18.35
N SER A 8 -51.97 -52.61 17.95
CA SER A 8 -52.16 -51.54 16.97
C SER A 8 -51.45 -50.25 17.36
N GLU A 9 -50.82 -49.62 16.35
CA GLU A 9 -50.22 -48.29 16.35
C GLU A 9 -51.17 -47.21 16.90
N GLU A 10 -50.72 -46.47 17.92
CA GLU A 10 -51.27 -45.18 18.28
C GLU A 10 -50.85 -44.14 17.23
N LEU A 11 -51.84 -43.45 16.67
CA LEU A 11 -51.67 -42.31 15.77
C LEU A 11 -50.85 -41.21 16.47
N VAL A 12 -49.66 -40.95 15.93
CA VAL A 12 -48.91 -39.71 16.19
C VAL A 12 -49.63 -38.58 15.44
N GLU A 13 -50.21 -37.62 16.18
CA GLU A 13 -50.73 -36.37 15.63
C GLU A 13 -49.59 -35.58 14.96
N GLU A 14 -49.66 -35.46 13.63
CA GLU A 14 -48.83 -34.53 12.86
C GLU A 14 -49.17 -33.07 13.23
N MET A 15 -48.20 -32.34 13.75
CA MET A 15 -48.29 -30.88 13.91
C MET A 15 -48.36 -30.18 12.54
N PRO A 16 -49.24 -29.19 12.34
CA PRO A 16 -49.42 -28.53 11.04
C PRO A 16 -48.28 -27.55 10.75
N SER A 17 -47.40 -27.89 9.79
CA SER A 17 -46.32 -27.03 9.29
C SER A 17 -46.76 -26.01 8.21
N SER A 18 -48.08 -25.80 8.01
CA SER A 18 -48.60 -25.28 6.74
C SER A 18 -48.96 -23.78 6.68
N ALA A 19 -48.72 -22.96 7.70
CA ALA A 19 -49.20 -21.55 7.70
C ALA A 19 -48.22 -20.52 7.10
N VAL A 20 -46.91 -20.78 7.09
CA VAL A 20 -45.92 -19.77 6.66
C VAL A 20 -45.67 -19.80 5.14
N LEU A 21 -45.76 -20.98 4.52
CA LEU A 21 -45.58 -21.14 3.07
C LEU A 21 -46.64 -20.44 2.20
N PRO A 22 -47.95 -20.45 2.52
CA PRO A 22 -48.97 -19.82 1.68
C PRO A 22 -48.83 -18.30 1.61
N ALA A 23 -48.39 -17.64 2.69
CA ALA A 23 -48.20 -16.19 2.72
C ALA A 23 -47.02 -15.75 1.83
N CYS A 24 -45.90 -16.48 1.87
CA CYS A 24 -44.78 -16.26 0.94
C CYS A 24 -45.16 -16.59 -0.50
N LYS A 25 -45.90 -17.69 -0.74
CA LYS A 25 -46.38 -18.05 -2.09
C LYS A 25 -47.30 -16.98 -2.67
N LYS A 26 -48.15 -16.36 -1.84
CA LYS A 26 -49.08 -15.28 -2.22
C LYS A 26 -48.38 -13.94 -2.47
N MET A 27 -47.30 -13.63 -1.75
CA MET A 27 -46.46 -12.45 -2.03
C MET A 27 -45.60 -12.62 -3.29
N LEU A 28 -45.20 -13.85 -3.62
CA LEU A 28 -44.36 -14.14 -4.80
C LEU A 28 -45.16 -14.37 -6.09
N SER A 29 -46.47 -14.62 -6.00
CA SER A 29 -47.33 -14.93 -7.16
C SER A 29 -47.92 -13.71 -7.87
N THR A 30 -47.58 -12.47 -7.48
CA THR A 30 -48.05 -11.23 -8.12
C THR A 30 -46.88 -10.40 -8.66
N PRO A 31 -46.43 -10.66 -9.91
CA PRO A 31 -45.27 -9.99 -10.51
C PRO A 31 -45.36 -8.45 -10.58
N ASN A 32 -46.58 -7.90 -10.60
CA ASN A 32 -46.82 -6.48 -10.82
C ASN A 32 -46.70 -5.59 -9.56
N GLU A 33 -46.81 -6.13 -8.34
CA GLU A 33 -46.64 -5.31 -7.13
C GLU A 33 -45.18 -5.25 -6.66
N ALA A 34 -44.41 -6.34 -6.84
CA ALA A 34 -42.99 -6.40 -6.51
C ALA A 34 -42.15 -5.38 -7.31
N SER A 35 -42.53 -5.08 -8.55
CA SER A 35 -41.85 -4.09 -9.40
C SER A 35 -42.11 -2.64 -8.97
N SER A 36 -43.26 -2.36 -8.33
CA SER A 36 -43.61 -1.01 -7.85
C SER A 36 -42.87 -0.61 -6.56
N PHE A 37 -42.51 -1.59 -5.72
CA PHE A 37 -41.78 -1.36 -4.46
C PHE A 37 -40.29 -1.03 -4.67
N ILE A 38 -39.74 -1.41 -5.83
CA ILE A 38 -38.32 -1.24 -6.18
C ILE A 38 -37.98 0.20 -6.61
N ARG A 39 -38.98 1.06 -6.89
CA ARG A 39 -38.76 2.35 -7.59
C ARG A 39 -38.47 3.59 -6.72
N ARG A 40 -38.32 3.50 -5.39
CA ARG A 40 -38.26 4.69 -4.51
C ARG A 40 -37.03 4.89 -3.61
N SER A 41 -35.90 4.25 -3.86
CA SER A 41 -34.65 4.68 -3.21
C SER A 41 -33.50 4.81 -4.21
N SER A 42 -33.37 5.99 -4.82
CA SER A 42 -32.15 6.41 -5.51
C SER A 42 -31.06 6.70 -4.47
N ILE A 43 -30.62 5.66 -3.75
CA ILE A 43 -29.38 5.72 -2.99
C ILE A 43 -28.29 5.59 -4.03
N GLY A 44 -27.61 6.71 -4.32
CA GLY A 44 -26.55 6.79 -5.31
C GLY A 44 -25.54 5.66 -5.14
N LYS A 45 -24.94 5.22 -6.25
CA LYS A 45 -23.87 4.22 -6.28
C LYS A 45 -22.88 4.55 -5.17
N THR A 46 -22.92 3.83 -4.03
CA THR A 46 -21.88 3.95 -3.01
C THR A 46 -20.61 3.45 -3.66
N THR A 47 -19.79 4.40 -4.11
CA THR A 47 -18.55 4.14 -4.84
C THR A 47 -17.47 3.66 -3.86
N PHE A 48 -16.38 3.10 -4.38
CA PHE A 48 -15.19 2.81 -3.57
C PHE A 48 -14.76 4.02 -2.74
N HIS A 49 -14.92 5.23 -3.30
CA HIS A 49 -14.71 6.50 -2.65
C HIS A 49 -15.53 6.66 -1.35
N ASP A 50 -16.82 6.38 -1.37
CA ASP A 50 -17.69 6.54 -0.19
C ASP A 50 -17.31 5.57 0.95
N GLY A 51 -16.87 4.36 0.57
CA GLY A 51 -16.40 3.34 1.50
C GLY A 51 -15.08 3.67 2.18
N THR A 52 -14.16 4.26 1.43
CA THR A 52 -12.81 4.59 1.88
C THR A 52 -12.73 5.93 2.55
N LYS A 53 -13.51 6.95 2.13
CA LYS A 53 -13.47 8.33 2.68
C LYS A 53 -13.68 8.41 4.19
N ASN A 54 -14.42 7.46 4.78
CA ASN A 54 -14.69 7.41 6.23
C ASN A 54 -14.01 6.24 6.96
N ALA A 55 -13.22 5.43 6.26
CA ALA A 55 -12.43 4.36 6.88
C ALA A 55 -11.40 4.95 7.86
N SER A 56 -10.82 4.16 8.76
CA SER A 56 -9.64 4.64 9.50
C SER A 56 -8.43 4.66 8.57
N PHE A 57 -7.45 5.55 8.80
CA PHE A 57 -6.19 5.56 8.03
C PHE A 57 -5.51 4.20 8.00
N ALA A 58 -5.51 3.49 9.14
CA ALA A 58 -5.06 2.11 9.21
C ALA A 58 -5.79 1.23 8.17
N SER A 59 -7.12 1.28 8.10
CA SER A 59 -7.86 0.45 7.12
C SER A 59 -7.59 0.80 5.66
N LEU A 60 -7.12 2.01 5.34
CA LEU A 60 -6.75 2.41 3.98
C LEU A 60 -5.41 1.81 3.55
N PHE A 61 -4.40 1.91 4.41
CA PHE A 61 -3.06 1.39 4.13
C PHE A 61 -2.99 -0.15 4.18
N TYR A 62 -4.03 -0.80 4.71
CA TYR A 62 -4.12 -2.25 4.85
C TYR A 62 -5.26 -2.86 4.01
N CYS A 63 -5.71 -2.17 2.96
CA CYS A 63 -6.58 -2.79 1.96
C CYS A 63 -5.75 -3.34 0.80
N SER A 64 -6.36 -4.08 -0.12
CA SER A 64 -5.66 -4.61 -1.30
C SER A 64 -5.30 -3.54 -2.33
N ARG A 65 -5.73 -2.28 -2.13
CA ARG A 65 -5.53 -1.14 -3.03
C ARG A 65 -5.18 0.14 -2.26
N PRO A 66 -4.07 0.14 -1.49
CA PRO A 66 -3.78 1.20 -0.54
C PRO A 66 -3.55 2.57 -1.19
N LEU A 67 -2.99 2.65 -2.40
CA LEU A 67 -2.80 3.89 -3.14
C LEU A 67 -4.13 4.48 -3.59
N GLU A 68 -5.01 3.65 -4.18
CA GLU A 68 -6.35 4.09 -4.58
C GLU A 68 -7.12 4.58 -3.34
N ALA A 69 -7.01 3.85 -2.22
CA ALA A 69 -7.62 4.22 -0.95
C ALA A 69 -7.02 5.51 -0.37
N ALA A 70 -5.71 5.73 -0.48
CA ALA A 70 -5.03 6.95 -0.04
C ALA A 70 -5.47 8.16 -0.86
N LEU A 71 -5.58 8.02 -2.19
CA LEU A 71 -6.02 9.09 -3.09
C LEU A 71 -7.46 9.56 -2.84
N THR A 72 -8.27 8.79 -2.11
CA THR A 72 -9.60 9.23 -1.66
C THR A 72 -9.53 10.33 -0.58
N ARG A 73 -8.35 10.56 0.02
CA ARG A 73 -8.18 11.48 1.16
C ARG A 73 -7.59 12.83 0.75
N PRO A 74 -8.18 13.93 1.24
CA PRO A 74 -7.67 15.28 1.01
C PRO A 74 -6.20 15.47 1.39
N VAL A 75 -5.71 14.77 2.43
CA VAL A 75 -4.31 14.89 2.87
C VAL A 75 -3.35 14.39 1.79
N PHE A 76 -3.61 13.23 1.16
CA PHE A 76 -2.73 12.73 0.08
C PHE A 76 -2.88 13.54 -1.20
N GLN A 77 -4.09 13.98 -1.52
CA GLN A 77 -4.34 14.89 -2.65
C GLN A 77 -3.54 16.20 -2.47
N LEU A 78 -3.55 16.78 -1.27
CA LEU A 78 -2.77 17.98 -0.94
C LEU A 78 -1.26 17.72 -1.05
N VAL A 79 -0.77 16.57 -0.57
CA VAL A 79 0.65 16.20 -0.71
C VAL A 79 1.06 16.19 -2.19
N PHE A 80 0.29 15.54 -3.07
CA PHE A 80 0.57 15.53 -4.51
C PHE A 80 0.47 16.92 -5.15
N ALA A 81 -0.47 17.75 -4.72
CA ALA A 81 -0.58 19.14 -5.18
C ALA A 81 0.62 19.99 -4.75
N VAL A 82 1.10 19.84 -3.51
CA VAL A 82 2.31 20.53 -3.01
C VAL A 82 3.54 20.07 -3.78
N ILE A 83 3.69 18.77 -4.03
CA ILE A 83 4.78 18.23 -4.87
C ILE A 83 4.73 18.83 -6.27
N ALA A 84 3.54 18.96 -6.85
CA ALA A 84 3.37 19.57 -8.17
C ALA A 84 3.83 21.02 -8.19
N VAL A 85 3.37 21.84 -7.23
CA VAL A 85 3.77 23.26 -7.10
C VAL A 85 5.28 23.39 -6.92
N GLN A 86 5.87 22.55 -6.07
CA GLN A 86 7.32 22.55 -5.85
C GLN A 86 8.07 22.20 -7.14
N CYS A 87 7.58 21.23 -7.91
CA CYS A 87 8.18 20.86 -9.19
C CYS A 87 8.09 22.00 -10.23
N PHE A 88 6.95 22.70 -10.31
CA PHE A 88 6.81 23.87 -11.18
C PHE A 88 7.69 25.04 -10.75
N HIS A 89 7.84 25.27 -9.45
CA HIS A 89 8.77 26.27 -8.93
C HIS A 89 10.22 25.93 -9.32
N ILE A 90 10.63 24.67 -9.20
CA ILE A 90 11.96 24.22 -9.64
C ILE A 90 12.12 24.41 -11.16
N CYS A 91 11.11 24.09 -11.98
CA CYS A 91 11.16 24.37 -13.42
C CYS A 91 11.37 25.85 -13.72
N TYR A 92 10.65 26.72 -13.01
CA TYR A 92 10.76 28.16 -13.17
C TYR A 92 12.17 28.64 -12.84
N CYS A 93 12.71 28.30 -11.66
CA CYS A 93 14.08 28.66 -11.29
C CYS A 93 15.13 28.06 -12.24
N SER A 94 14.94 26.81 -12.69
CA SER A 94 15.86 26.17 -13.64
C SER A 94 15.85 26.82 -15.01
N SER A 95 14.74 27.46 -15.42
CA SER A 95 14.67 28.19 -16.70
C SER A 95 15.61 29.39 -16.73
N GLU A 96 15.78 30.08 -15.61
CA GLU A 96 16.75 31.18 -15.45
C GLU A 96 18.20 30.68 -15.47
N MET A 97 18.44 29.41 -15.10
CA MET A 97 19.77 28.81 -15.09
C MET A 97 20.22 28.24 -16.45
N VAL A 98 19.31 28.14 -17.44
CA VAL A 98 19.63 27.56 -18.76
C VAL A 98 20.69 28.38 -19.51
N GLU A 99 20.81 29.67 -19.23
CA GLU A 99 21.76 30.52 -19.94
C GLU A 99 23.22 30.27 -19.50
N GLY A 100 23.47 29.68 -18.33
CA GLY A 100 24.82 29.31 -17.86
C GLY A 100 25.79 30.49 -17.66
N ILE A 101 25.37 31.71 -18.02
CA ILE A 101 26.15 32.93 -17.92
C ILE A 101 26.24 33.35 -16.44
N LYS A 102 27.46 33.61 -16.00
CA LYS A 102 27.78 34.17 -14.70
C LYS A 102 28.47 35.50 -14.87
N ASP A 103 28.25 36.38 -13.91
CA ASP A 103 28.99 37.62 -13.82
C ASP A 103 30.04 37.52 -12.72
N ALA A 104 31.26 37.93 -13.02
CA ALA A 104 32.34 38.03 -12.05
C ALA A 104 33.13 39.32 -12.26
N GLN A 105 33.55 39.95 -11.15
CA GLN A 105 34.51 41.05 -11.18
C GLN A 105 35.94 40.54 -10.92
N MET A 106 36.05 39.53 -10.06
CA MET A 106 37.31 38.85 -9.77
C MET A 106 37.10 37.34 -9.75
N MET A 107 38.11 36.60 -10.19
CA MET A 107 38.15 35.14 -10.12
C MET A 107 39.45 34.70 -9.47
N ARG A 108 39.40 33.67 -8.63
CA ARG A 108 40.56 33.12 -7.93
C ARG A 108 40.65 31.62 -8.15
N PHE A 109 41.81 31.16 -8.60
CA PHE A 109 42.15 29.75 -8.73
C PHE A 109 43.17 29.38 -7.66
N THR A 110 42.84 28.38 -6.85
CA THR A 110 43.71 27.92 -5.77
C THR A 110 44.10 26.47 -6.00
N ALA A 111 45.40 26.20 -6.13
CA ALA A 111 45.92 24.85 -6.18
C ALA A 111 46.12 24.30 -4.75
N LEU A 112 45.60 23.11 -4.50
CA LEU A 112 45.70 22.40 -3.22
C LEU A 112 46.76 21.29 -3.27
N GLU A 113 46.93 20.66 -4.42
CA GLU A 113 47.87 19.56 -4.59
C GLU A 113 48.41 19.55 -6.02
N LEU A 114 49.72 19.35 -6.15
CA LEU A 114 50.38 19.13 -7.44
C LEU A 114 50.49 17.64 -7.75
N ARG A 115 50.66 17.28 -9.02
CA ARG A 115 50.78 15.87 -9.45
C ARG A 115 51.87 15.10 -8.68
N GLY A 116 52.95 15.78 -8.28
CA GLY A 116 54.01 15.20 -7.44
C GLY A 116 53.61 14.87 -5.99
N GLY A 117 52.39 15.20 -5.56
CA GLY A 117 51.90 14.97 -4.19
C GLY A 117 52.24 16.09 -3.19
N TYR A 118 52.83 17.19 -3.65
CA TYR A 118 53.24 18.31 -2.80
C TYR A 118 52.12 19.36 -2.69
N MET A 119 52.03 19.99 -1.52
CA MET A 119 51.28 21.24 -1.35
C MET A 119 52.07 22.38 -2.01
N PRO A 120 51.51 23.06 -3.02
CA PRO A 120 52.24 24.13 -3.71
C PRO A 120 52.47 25.33 -2.80
N SER A 121 53.71 25.80 -2.67
CA SER A 121 54.00 27.15 -2.17
C SER A 121 53.72 28.20 -3.24
N TYR A 122 53.72 27.81 -4.52
CA TYR A 122 53.32 28.61 -5.67
C TYR A 122 52.65 27.72 -6.73
N VAL A 123 51.67 28.27 -7.45
CA VAL A 123 51.09 27.61 -8.64
C VAL A 123 51.96 27.91 -9.86
N LYS A 124 52.29 26.88 -10.63
CA LYS A 124 52.86 27.05 -11.98
C LYS A 124 51.82 26.64 -13.02
N ILE A 125 51.08 27.63 -13.50
CA ILE A 125 50.17 27.52 -14.64
C ILE A 125 50.61 28.53 -15.69
N SER A 126 50.53 28.17 -16.97
CA SER A 126 51.00 29.05 -18.05
C SER A 126 49.99 30.14 -18.38
N SER A 127 48.70 29.85 -18.24
CA SER A 127 47.63 30.85 -18.32
C SER A 127 46.39 30.38 -17.56
N ILE A 128 45.55 31.33 -17.19
CA ILE A 128 44.21 31.11 -16.65
C ILE A 128 43.31 32.24 -17.15
N GLY A 129 42.05 31.94 -17.45
CA GLY A 129 41.09 32.92 -17.89
C GLY A 129 39.67 32.39 -17.89
N VAL A 130 38.75 33.25 -18.32
CA VAL A 130 37.35 32.89 -18.58
C VAL A 130 37.02 33.15 -20.04
N ARG A 131 36.01 32.44 -20.55
CA ARG A 131 35.46 32.64 -21.89
C ARG A 131 33.97 32.94 -21.81
N LEU A 132 33.49 33.65 -22.81
CA LEU A 132 32.08 33.83 -23.11
C LEU A 132 31.86 33.38 -24.55
N SER A 133 31.05 32.34 -24.73
CA SER A 133 30.73 31.76 -26.03
C SER A 133 31.99 31.38 -26.84
N GLY A 134 32.98 30.82 -26.13
CA GLY A 134 34.26 30.38 -26.69
C GLY A 134 35.29 31.50 -26.90
N SER A 135 34.94 32.76 -26.68
CA SER A 135 35.87 33.90 -26.80
C SER A 135 36.47 34.24 -25.44
N GLU A 136 37.79 34.43 -25.38
CA GLU A 136 38.50 34.84 -24.16
C GLU A 136 38.06 36.24 -23.70
N VAL A 137 37.72 36.35 -22.42
CA VAL A 137 37.30 37.61 -21.81
C VAL A 137 38.54 38.36 -21.33
N PRO A 138 38.79 39.60 -21.78
CA PRO A 138 39.97 40.34 -21.39
C PRO A 138 39.94 40.70 -19.89
N TRP A 139 41.08 40.57 -19.22
CA TRP A 139 41.28 40.96 -17.83
C TRP A 139 42.27 42.13 -17.70
N ASN A 140 42.22 42.82 -16.55
CA ASN A 140 43.05 43.98 -16.28
C ASN A 140 44.38 43.57 -15.60
N GLN A 141 44.28 42.78 -14.54
CA GLN A 141 45.42 42.41 -13.72
C GLN A 141 45.35 40.94 -13.30
N VAL A 142 46.51 40.29 -13.28
CA VAL A 142 46.68 38.97 -12.66
C VAL A 142 47.67 39.11 -11.52
N SER A 143 47.29 38.64 -10.34
CA SER A 143 48.15 38.59 -9.17
C SER A 143 48.27 37.15 -8.67
N GLN A 144 49.41 36.81 -8.09
CA GLN A 144 49.63 35.50 -7.48
C GLN A 144 50.06 35.68 -6.04
N GLU A 145 49.34 35.02 -5.14
CA GLU A 145 49.62 34.98 -3.71
C GLU A 145 49.68 33.53 -3.26
N GLY A 146 50.90 33.02 -3.08
CA GLY A 146 51.15 31.61 -2.76
C GLY A 146 50.56 30.66 -3.81
N SER A 147 49.71 29.74 -3.36
CA SER A 147 49.01 28.77 -4.22
C SER A 147 47.73 29.30 -4.86
N ALA A 148 47.44 30.60 -4.76
CA ALA A 148 46.29 31.23 -5.39
C ALA A 148 46.70 32.20 -6.51
N VAL A 149 46.02 32.12 -7.65
CA VAL A 149 46.12 33.05 -8.77
C VAL A 149 44.79 33.78 -8.89
N THR A 150 44.82 35.11 -8.78
CA THR A 150 43.63 35.97 -8.84
C THR A 150 43.65 36.79 -10.13
N ILE A 151 42.55 36.75 -10.87
CA ILE A 151 42.27 37.56 -12.05
C ILE A 151 41.30 38.66 -11.65
N ASP A 152 41.71 39.92 -11.84
CA ASP A 152 40.85 41.08 -11.73
C ASP A 152 40.49 41.58 -13.13
N PHE A 153 39.20 41.58 -13.44
CA PHE A 153 38.69 42.04 -14.72
C PHE A 153 38.53 43.57 -14.77
N GLY A 154 38.65 44.27 -13.65
CA GLY A 154 38.44 45.71 -13.50
C GLY A 154 36.98 46.17 -13.65
N ARG A 155 36.11 45.27 -14.13
CA ARG A 155 34.67 45.46 -14.31
C ARG A 155 33.96 44.12 -14.16
N GLN A 156 32.66 44.16 -13.95
CA GLN A 156 31.82 42.96 -14.04
C GLN A 156 31.84 42.44 -15.47
N VAL A 157 32.24 41.18 -15.64
CA VAL A 157 32.26 40.49 -16.93
C VAL A 157 31.41 39.24 -16.87
N SER A 158 30.65 39.02 -17.96
CA SER A 158 29.87 37.81 -18.15
C SER A 158 30.74 36.71 -18.76
N TRP A 159 30.58 35.47 -18.28
CA TRP A 159 31.35 34.31 -18.72
C TRP A 159 30.53 33.02 -18.62
N ASP A 160 30.87 32.02 -19.44
CA ASP A 160 30.20 30.70 -19.49
C ASP A 160 31.18 29.51 -19.41
N SER A 161 32.49 29.76 -19.52
CA SER A 161 33.52 28.76 -19.24
C SER A 161 34.76 29.39 -18.63
N TRP A 162 35.55 28.57 -17.94
CA TRP A 162 36.86 28.97 -17.43
C TRP A 162 37.91 27.95 -17.85
N TYR A 163 39.16 28.35 -17.94
CA TYR A 163 40.23 27.45 -18.33
C TYR A 163 41.51 27.74 -17.56
N PHE A 164 42.36 26.73 -17.50
CA PHE A 164 43.77 26.92 -17.15
C PHE A 164 44.65 26.11 -18.08
N ASN A 165 45.90 26.54 -18.20
CA ASN A 165 46.90 25.85 -18.97
C ASN A 165 48.02 25.33 -18.05
N THR A 166 48.40 24.06 -18.26
CA THR A 166 49.44 23.40 -17.48
C THR A 166 50.81 24.06 -17.68
N SER A 167 51.71 23.88 -16.70
CA SER A 167 53.09 24.37 -16.79
C SER A 167 53.81 23.75 -18.00
N THR A 168 54.62 24.54 -18.70
CA THR A 168 55.52 24.03 -19.75
C THR A 168 56.76 23.34 -19.19
N GLU A 169 57.08 23.53 -17.91
CA GLU A 169 58.33 23.07 -17.29
C GLU A 169 58.31 21.58 -16.93
N SER A 170 57.34 21.13 -16.12
CA SER A 170 57.29 19.75 -15.60
C SER A 170 55.87 19.30 -15.26
N THR A 171 55.56 18.04 -15.57
CA THR A 171 54.28 17.39 -15.26
C THR A 171 54.04 17.25 -13.76
N GLY A 172 55.10 17.19 -12.95
CA GLY A 172 55.01 17.10 -11.49
C GLY A 172 54.43 18.35 -10.83
N LEU A 173 54.46 19.48 -11.55
CA LEU A 173 53.98 20.79 -11.11
C LEU A 173 52.54 21.09 -11.53
N ASP A 174 51.88 20.17 -12.23
CA ASP A 174 50.49 20.37 -12.64
C ASP A 174 49.57 20.32 -11.43
N PRO A 175 48.62 21.26 -11.29
CA PRO A 175 47.62 21.17 -10.23
C PRO A 175 46.71 19.97 -10.50
N VAL A 176 46.62 19.06 -9.54
CA VAL A 176 45.71 17.89 -9.58
C VAL A 176 44.59 18.00 -8.55
N ARG A 177 44.75 18.80 -7.50
CA ARG A 177 43.62 19.26 -6.69
C ARG A 177 43.58 20.77 -6.68
N PHE A 178 42.44 21.35 -6.96
CA PHE A 178 42.26 22.79 -7.04
C PHE A 178 40.78 23.16 -6.87
N TYR A 179 40.52 24.42 -6.53
CA TYR A 179 39.19 25.01 -6.66
C TYR A 179 39.27 26.39 -7.30
N VAL A 180 38.13 26.84 -7.82
CA VAL A 180 37.96 28.15 -8.43
C VAL A 180 36.84 28.87 -7.70
N GLU A 181 37.06 30.13 -7.37
CA GLU A 181 36.09 31.00 -6.71
C GLU A 181 35.89 32.27 -7.53
N GLN A 182 34.70 32.85 -7.46
CA GLN A 182 34.42 34.20 -7.93
C GLN A 182 34.13 35.11 -6.74
N TRP A 183 34.51 36.38 -6.86
CA TRP A 183 34.10 37.40 -5.90
C TRP A 183 32.66 37.82 -6.15
N ASN A 184 31.81 37.67 -5.15
CA ASN A 184 30.45 38.16 -5.18
C ASN A 184 30.42 39.56 -4.54
N GLY A 185 30.23 40.58 -5.37
CA GLY A 185 30.17 41.98 -4.94
C GLY A 185 29.01 42.29 -4.00
N GLU A 186 27.90 41.56 -4.09
CA GLU A 186 26.73 41.75 -3.22
C GLU A 186 26.97 41.20 -1.81
N THR A 187 27.62 40.04 -1.71
CA THR A 187 27.89 39.40 -0.41
C THR A 187 29.22 39.81 0.20
N GLY A 188 30.09 40.48 -0.56
CA GLY A 188 31.44 40.84 -0.12
C GLY A 188 32.32 39.63 0.17
N GLY A 189 32.13 38.52 -0.56
CA GLY A 189 32.81 37.26 -0.28
C GLY A 189 33.08 36.40 -1.51
N TRP A 190 34.00 35.46 -1.35
CA TRP A 190 34.32 34.47 -2.38
C TRP A 190 33.28 33.35 -2.41
N THR A 191 32.84 32.97 -3.60
CA THR A 191 31.92 31.85 -3.84
C THR A 191 32.56 30.85 -4.80
N MET A 192 32.64 29.59 -4.41
CA MET A 192 33.20 28.53 -5.24
C MET A 192 32.36 28.29 -6.50
N ILE A 193 33.03 28.23 -7.66
CA ILE A 193 32.46 28.08 -9.01
C ILE A 193 33.09 26.92 -9.80
N GLY A 194 34.17 26.33 -9.31
CA GLY A 194 34.86 25.22 -9.96
C GLY A 194 35.70 24.40 -8.98
N SER A 195 35.98 23.13 -9.31
CA SER A 195 36.92 22.29 -8.57
C SER A 195 37.51 21.19 -9.45
N SER A 196 38.64 20.62 -9.01
CA SER A 196 39.32 19.47 -9.62
C SER A 196 38.46 18.20 -9.63
N SER A 197 37.46 18.14 -8.78
CA SER A 197 36.42 17.13 -8.87
C SER A 197 35.09 17.75 -8.48
N TYR A 198 34.04 17.31 -9.13
CA TYR A 198 32.69 17.76 -8.82
C TYR A 198 31.70 16.65 -9.10
N VAL A 199 30.49 16.86 -8.62
CA VAL A 199 29.30 16.13 -9.03
C VAL A 199 28.37 17.17 -9.59
N ALA A 200 28.13 17.13 -10.90
CA ALA A 200 27.06 17.91 -11.49
C ALA A 200 25.73 17.24 -11.12
N TYR A 201 24.94 17.86 -10.25
CA TYR A 201 23.62 17.35 -9.87
C TYR A 201 22.57 18.47 -9.84
N LEU A 202 21.52 18.30 -10.63
CA LEU A 202 20.35 19.16 -10.63
C LEU A 202 20.66 20.67 -10.69
N ASN A 203 21.48 21.09 -11.67
CA ASN A 203 21.94 22.48 -11.88
C ASN A 203 22.86 23.06 -10.80
N THR A 204 23.24 22.25 -9.82
CA THR A 204 24.30 22.60 -8.88
C THR A 204 25.50 21.74 -9.12
N PHE A 205 26.66 22.34 -8.89
CA PHE A 205 27.91 21.64 -8.82
C PHE A 205 28.21 21.42 -7.34
N ILE A 206 28.31 20.16 -6.93
CA ILE A 206 28.86 19.81 -5.64
C ILE A 206 30.36 19.63 -5.86
N PHE A 207 31.13 20.64 -5.47
CA PHE A 207 32.57 20.60 -5.61
C PHE A 207 33.19 19.69 -4.55
N LEU A 208 34.02 18.75 -5.00
CA LEU A 208 34.72 17.76 -4.20
C LEU A 208 36.23 17.97 -4.31
N HIS A 209 37.01 17.31 -3.43
CA HIS A 209 38.47 17.38 -3.40
C HIS A 209 39.14 16.18 -4.10
N GLY A 210 38.48 15.60 -5.10
CA GLY A 210 39.05 14.54 -5.93
C GLY A 210 40.24 15.05 -6.77
N ARG A 211 41.14 14.13 -7.14
CA ARG A 211 42.25 14.45 -8.05
C ARG A 211 41.73 14.54 -9.48
N PHE A 212 41.99 15.66 -10.16
CA PHE A 212 41.81 15.86 -11.59
C PHE A 212 43.02 15.31 -12.35
N GLU A 213 42.77 14.50 -13.37
CA GLU A 213 43.82 14.01 -14.25
C GLU A 213 44.20 15.04 -15.32
N THR A 214 45.00 16.04 -14.93
CA THR A 214 45.62 16.97 -15.87
C THR A 214 46.36 16.21 -16.97
N SER A 215 46.41 16.80 -18.16
CA SER A 215 47.11 16.20 -19.30
C SER A 215 48.62 16.15 -19.08
N LYS A 216 49.26 15.10 -19.59
CA LYS A 216 50.72 15.02 -19.63
C LYS A 216 51.30 15.89 -20.76
N VAL A 217 50.49 16.24 -21.77
CA VAL A 217 50.88 17.17 -22.85
C VAL A 217 51.05 18.56 -22.26
N ARG A 218 52.25 19.14 -22.42
CA ARG A 218 52.60 20.46 -21.88
C ARG A 218 51.86 21.56 -22.63
N GLY A 219 51.44 22.60 -21.93
CA GLY A 219 50.72 23.71 -22.56
C GLY A 219 49.32 23.33 -23.05
N MET A 220 48.77 22.18 -22.60
CA MET A 220 47.40 21.80 -22.93
C MET A 220 46.39 22.64 -22.13
N LEU A 221 45.48 23.27 -22.87
CA LEU A 221 44.33 23.98 -22.35
C LEU A 221 43.33 23.00 -21.74
N HIS A 222 43.01 23.19 -20.46
CA HIS A 222 41.89 22.53 -19.80
C HIS A 222 40.75 23.53 -19.64
N GLU A 223 39.71 23.39 -20.46
CA GLU A 223 38.51 24.23 -20.42
C GLU A 223 37.37 23.52 -19.68
N PHE A 224 36.69 24.25 -18.80
CA PHE A 224 35.57 23.82 -18.00
C PHE A 224 34.36 24.69 -18.35
N ARG A 225 33.43 24.12 -19.12
CA ARG A 225 32.19 24.80 -19.50
C ARG A 225 31.16 24.67 -18.40
N LEU A 226 30.47 25.77 -18.11
CA LEU A 226 29.27 25.78 -17.27
C LEU A 226 28.01 25.41 -18.06
N GLU A 227 28.14 25.03 -19.35
CA GLU A 227 27.01 24.63 -20.20
C GLU A 227 26.23 23.50 -19.53
N ASN A 228 25.07 23.87 -19.03
CA ASN A 228 24.26 22.99 -18.22
C ASN A 228 23.33 22.21 -19.14
N ALA A 229 23.87 21.26 -19.91
CA ALA A 229 23.06 20.31 -20.68
C ALA A 229 21.99 19.65 -19.80
N SER A 230 22.27 19.54 -18.49
CA SER A 230 21.35 19.06 -17.47
C SER A 230 20.17 20.01 -17.16
N ALA A 231 20.27 21.33 -17.41
CA ALA A 231 19.23 22.29 -17.05
C ALA A 231 17.97 22.15 -17.90
N ARG A 232 18.13 21.99 -19.22
CA ARG A 232 16.99 21.72 -20.13
C ARG A 232 16.32 20.41 -19.77
N LEU A 233 17.11 19.38 -19.51
CA LEU A 233 16.61 18.06 -19.13
C LEU A 233 15.88 18.08 -17.79
N GLN A 234 16.35 18.88 -16.84
CA GLN A 234 15.66 19.13 -15.59
C GLN A 234 14.35 19.88 -15.76
N TRP A 235 14.35 20.91 -16.58
CA TRP A 235 13.13 21.64 -16.89
C TRP A 235 12.05 20.69 -17.41
N TRP A 236 12.40 19.80 -18.35
CA TRP A 236 11.51 18.77 -18.86
C TRP A 236 11.09 17.75 -17.80
N THR A 237 12.05 17.14 -17.09
CA THR A 237 11.75 16.11 -16.08
C THR A 237 10.86 16.67 -14.98
N LYS A 238 11.22 17.82 -14.38
CA LYS A 238 10.41 18.45 -13.32
C LYS A 238 9.06 18.94 -13.84
N GLY A 239 8.97 19.37 -15.09
CA GLY A 239 7.72 19.79 -15.71
C GLY A 239 6.75 18.61 -15.84
N ILE A 240 7.25 17.49 -16.37
CA ILE A 240 6.49 16.24 -16.48
C ILE A 240 6.05 15.76 -15.09
N TYR A 241 6.94 15.78 -14.10
CA TYR A 241 6.60 15.42 -12.71
C TYR A 241 5.53 16.32 -12.11
N GLY A 242 5.62 17.64 -12.33
CA GLY A 242 4.64 18.60 -11.86
C GLY A 242 3.26 18.33 -12.45
N ILE A 243 3.19 18.14 -13.77
CA ILE A 243 1.94 17.84 -14.49
C ILE A 243 1.33 16.52 -14.00
N LEU A 244 2.13 15.44 -13.92
CA LEU A 244 1.63 14.14 -13.49
C LEU A 244 1.20 14.15 -12.02
N SER A 245 1.97 14.78 -11.12
CA SER A 245 1.60 14.89 -9.71
C SER A 245 0.30 15.66 -9.52
N PHE A 246 0.10 16.75 -10.28
CA PHE A 246 -1.14 17.50 -10.29
C PHE A 246 -2.31 16.67 -10.82
N ALA A 247 -2.10 15.94 -11.93
CA ALA A 247 -3.11 15.06 -12.50
C ALA A 247 -3.52 13.92 -11.55
N ILE A 248 -2.58 13.36 -10.79
CA ILE A 248 -2.84 12.36 -9.74
C ILE A 248 -3.72 12.95 -8.64
N ALA A 249 -3.40 14.16 -8.16
CA ALA A 249 -4.21 14.85 -7.16
C ALA A 249 -5.64 15.10 -7.66
N ILE A 250 -5.78 15.59 -8.90
CA ILE A 250 -7.08 15.84 -9.55
C ILE A 250 -7.87 14.55 -9.70
N ALA A 251 -7.24 13.46 -10.14
CA ALA A 251 -7.87 12.15 -10.27
C ALA A 251 -8.45 11.66 -8.92
N GLY A 252 -7.71 11.85 -7.82
CA GLY A 252 -8.20 11.58 -6.47
C GLY A 252 -9.41 12.45 -6.09
N MET A 253 -9.36 13.75 -6.39
CA MET A 253 -10.45 14.70 -6.06
C MET A 253 -11.75 14.40 -6.82
N ILE A 254 -11.67 13.92 -8.07
CA ILE A 254 -12.85 13.58 -8.88
C ILE A 254 -13.33 12.13 -8.69
N GLY A 255 -12.77 11.38 -7.74
CA GLY A 255 -13.15 9.98 -7.46
C GLY A 255 -12.75 9.00 -8.58
N LYS A 256 -11.66 9.30 -9.30
CA LYS A 256 -11.04 8.42 -10.31
C LYS A 256 -9.70 7.89 -9.80
N GLU A 257 -9.70 7.25 -8.65
CA GLU A 257 -8.46 6.86 -7.96
C GLU A 257 -7.69 5.77 -8.70
N SER A 258 -8.36 4.92 -9.49
CA SER A 258 -7.71 3.97 -10.38
C SER A 258 -6.86 4.68 -11.45
N LEU A 259 -7.40 5.75 -12.05
CA LEU A 259 -6.65 6.59 -12.99
C LEU A 259 -5.47 7.26 -12.28
N GLY A 260 -5.66 7.78 -11.06
CA GLY A 260 -4.59 8.36 -10.26
C GLY A 260 -3.45 7.36 -9.99
N LYS A 261 -3.78 6.10 -9.71
CA LYS A 261 -2.80 5.02 -9.59
C LYS A 261 -2.08 4.72 -10.90
N ASP A 262 -2.78 4.64 -12.01
CA ASP A 262 -2.16 4.38 -13.32
C ASP A 262 -1.24 5.54 -13.74
N LEU A 263 -1.64 6.79 -13.45
CA LEU A 263 -0.79 7.97 -13.61
C LEU A 263 0.44 7.92 -12.69
N PHE A 264 0.30 7.43 -11.46
CA PHE A 264 1.43 7.26 -10.55
C PHE A 264 2.40 6.16 -11.03
N LYS A 265 1.90 5.04 -11.57
CA LYS A 265 2.74 4.02 -12.24
C LYS A 265 3.47 4.62 -13.42
N PHE A 266 2.76 5.35 -14.27
CA PHE A 266 3.32 6.01 -15.43
C PHE A 266 4.40 7.03 -15.02
N LEU A 267 4.17 7.79 -13.95
CA LEU A 267 5.17 8.69 -13.37
C LEU A 267 6.46 7.93 -13.03
N TYR A 268 6.40 6.80 -12.32
CA TYR A 268 7.61 6.02 -12.02
C TYR A 268 8.30 5.49 -13.28
N PHE A 269 7.53 5.01 -14.26
CA PHE A 269 8.08 4.51 -15.51
C PHE A 269 8.78 5.61 -16.31
N ILE A 270 8.12 6.75 -16.55
CA ILE A 270 8.72 7.84 -17.31
C ILE A 270 9.95 8.41 -16.60
N SER A 271 9.93 8.43 -15.27
CA SER A 271 11.07 8.81 -14.45
C SER A 271 12.26 7.89 -14.68
N PHE A 272 12.04 6.57 -14.66
CA PHE A 272 13.07 5.60 -14.99
C PHE A 272 13.63 5.86 -16.40
N CYS A 273 12.78 5.99 -17.41
CA CYS A 273 13.22 6.23 -18.79
C CYS A 273 14.06 7.51 -18.91
N LEU A 274 13.60 8.61 -18.30
CA LEU A 274 14.31 9.88 -18.33
C LEU A 274 15.66 9.78 -17.63
N TYR A 275 15.71 9.28 -16.39
CA TYR A 275 16.97 9.16 -15.65
C TYR A 275 17.93 8.13 -16.26
N PHE A 276 17.41 7.06 -16.87
CA PHE A 276 18.22 6.09 -17.59
C PHE A 276 18.81 6.71 -18.86
N TRP A 277 18.01 7.46 -19.61
CA TRP A 277 18.49 8.20 -20.77
C TRP A 277 19.52 9.26 -20.37
N CYS A 278 19.31 10.00 -19.27
CA CYS A 278 20.32 10.90 -18.71
C CYS A 278 21.62 10.15 -18.43
N TRP A 279 21.53 9.00 -17.76
CA TRP A 279 22.70 8.20 -17.39
C TRP A 279 23.44 7.70 -18.63
N VAL A 280 22.75 7.22 -19.67
CA VAL A 280 23.36 6.80 -20.95
C VAL A 280 23.97 8.00 -21.68
N TYR A 281 23.28 9.14 -21.73
CA TYR A 281 23.78 10.36 -22.36
C TYR A 281 25.05 10.86 -21.66
N ILE A 282 25.01 10.93 -20.32
CA ILE A 282 26.16 11.29 -19.48
C ILE A 282 27.28 10.28 -19.70
N TRP A 283 27.02 8.97 -19.68
CA TRP A 283 28.03 7.95 -19.97
C TRP A 283 28.72 8.18 -21.32
N TYR A 284 27.94 8.53 -22.35
CA TYR A 284 28.47 8.77 -23.70
C TYR A 284 29.22 10.11 -23.80
N ALA A 285 28.75 11.16 -23.11
CA ALA A 285 29.35 12.50 -23.10
C ALA A 285 30.57 12.60 -22.16
N GLU A 286 30.53 11.96 -20.99
CA GLU A 286 31.58 11.91 -19.96
C GLU A 286 32.77 11.03 -20.34
N ALA A 287 32.73 10.29 -21.45
CA ALA A 287 33.95 9.82 -22.09
C ALA A 287 34.98 10.97 -22.30
N HIS A 288 34.56 12.24 -22.17
CA HIS A 288 35.39 13.43 -22.33
C HIS A 288 35.49 14.39 -21.11
N LEU A 289 34.70 14.24 -20.03
CA LEU A 289 34.74 15.17 -18.88
C LEU A 289 35.49 14.55 -17.69
N LYS A 290 36.80 14.78 -17.63
CA LYS A 290 37.64 14.31 -16.52
C LYS A 290 37.22 15.01 -15.21
N GLY A 291 37.05 14.24 -14.13
CA GLY A 291 36.82 14.75 -12.77
C GLY A 291 35.36 14.82 -12.31
N ASP A 292 34.38 14.54 -13.18
CA ASP A 292 32.98 14.36 -12.76
C ASP A 292 32.80 12.95 -12.17
N ASN A 293 32.36 12.88 -10.91
CA ASN A 293 32.00 11.61 -10.26
C ASN A 293 30.49 11.34 -10.35
N GLY A 294 29.76 12.12 -11.15
CA GLY A 294 28.32 12.04 -11.33
C GLY A 294 27.85 10.67 -11.76
N LEU A 295 28.58 9.99 -12.65
CA LEU A 295 28.23 8.65 -13.16
C LEU A 295 27.94 7.62 -12.05
N GLU A 296 28.73 7.61 -10.98
CA GLU A 296 28.53 6.70 -9.84
C GLU A 296 27.21 7.02 -9.12
N ILE A 297 26.86 8.30 -8.99
CA ILE A 297 25.65 8.77 -8.30
C ILE A 297 24.41 8.60 -9.19
N TYR A 298 24.54 8.73 -10.51
CA TYR A 298 23.43 8.66 -11.45
C TYR A 298 22.97 7.24 -11.75
N PHE A 299 23.82 6.22 -11.65
CA PHE A 299 23.42 4.83 -11.92
C PHE A 299 22.30 4.29 -11.00
N PRO A 300 22.34 4.48 -9.66
CA PRO A 300 21.30 3.96 -8.80
C PRO A 300 19.96 4.69 -8.94
N VAL A 301 19.94 5.95 -9.38
CA VAL A 301 18.70 6.74 -9.52
C VAL A 301 17.67 6.06 -10.44
N PRO A 302 17.95 5.73 -11.72
CA PRO A 302 17.00 5.02 -12.58
C PRO A 302 16.63 3.66 -12.00
N LEU A 303 17.58 2.93 -11.39
CA LEU A 303 17.26 1.65 -10.76
C LEU A 303 16.22 1.80 -9.65
N THR A 304 16.27 2.88 -8.85
CA THR A 304 15.25 3.15 -7.83
C THR A 304 13.86 3.35 -8.44
N TRP A 305 13.78 4.06 -9.56
CA TRP A 305 12.53 4.32 -10.28
C TRP A 305 11.99 3.06 -10.93
N LEU A 306 12.85 2.23 -11.52
CA LEU A 306 12.48 0.93 -12.08
C LEU A 306 11.92 0.00 -11.02
N VAL A 307 12.60 -0.13 -9.88
CA VAL A 307 12.12 -0.98 -8.79
C VAL A 307 10.80 -0.45 -8.23
N GLY A 308 10.66 0.87 -8.07
CA GLY A 308 9.39 1.48 -7.68
C GLY A 308 8.26 1.19 -8.69
N PHE A 309 8.53 1.29 -9.99
CA PHE A 309 7.59 0.92 -11.05
C PHE A 309 7.20 -0.55 -10.97
N MET A 310 8.16 -1.46 -10.80
CA MET A 310 7.88 -2.90 -10.68
C MET A 310 7.02 -3.19 -9.44
N LEU A 311 7.32 -2.56 -8.30
CA LEU A 311 6.60 -2.78 -7.05
C LEU A 311 5.15 -2.26 -7.07
N ILE A 312 4.91 -1.14 -7.76
CA ILE A 312 3.56 -0.55 -7.88
C ILE A 312 2.79 -1.17 -9.06
N GLY A 313 3.49 -1.49 -10.14
CA GLY A 313 2.94 -1.88 -11.43
C GLY A 313 2.70 -3.38 -11.58
N CYS A 314 3.61 -4.22 -11.08
CA CYS A 314 3.64 -5.65 -11.37
C CYS A 314 3.07 -6.55 -10.26
N PHE A 315 2.88 -6.03 -9.05
CA PHE A 315 2.34 -6.82 -7.94
C PHE A 315 0.87 -6.50 -7.68
N GLU A 316 0.06 -7.55 -7.48
CA GLU A 316 -1.36 -7.42 -7.15
C GLU A 316 -1.57 -6.77 -5.78
N GLN A 317 -0.67 -7.02 -4.83
CA GLN A 317 -0.57 -6.28 -3.57
C GLN A 317 0.42 -5.14 -3.75
N GLU A 318 -0.04 -3.91 -3.53
CA GLU A 318 0.82 -2.75 -3.67
C GLU A 318 1.86 -2.75 -2.54
N TYR A 319 3.08 -3.22 -2.85
CA TYR A 319 4.21 -3.25 -1.92
C TYR A 319 4.84 -1.86 -1.74
N ILE A 320 4.02 -0.84 -1.52
CA ILE A 320 4.42 0.56 -1.36
C ILE A 320 5.48 0.69 -0.26
N VAL A 321 5.32 -0.08 0.82
CA VAL A 321 6.29 -0.11 1.91
C VAL A 321 7.69 -0.52 1.43
N HIS A 322 7.79 -1.55 0.59
CA HIS A 322 9.08 -2.03 0.10
C HIS A 322 9.69 -1.07 -0.92
N SER A 323 8.87 -0.39 -1.72
CA SER A 323 9.41 0.59 -2.68
C SER A 323 10.04 1.77 -1.95
N ILE A 324 9.41 2.24 -0.87
CA ILE A 324 9.98 3.31 -0.07
C ILE A 324 11.26 2.80 0.64
N GLN A 325 11.27 1.60 1.22
CA GLN A 325 12.48 1.01 1.83
C GLN A 325 13.67 0.91 0.87
N ILE A 326 13.41 0.55 -0.40
CA ILE A 326 14.48 0.46 -1.40
C ILE A 326 15.00 1.86 -1.74
N GLN A 327 14.10 2.84 -1.92
CA GLN A 327 14.51 4.24 -2.11
C GLN A 327 15.37 4.74 -0.93
N CYS A 328 15.08 4.32 0.30
CA CYS A 328 15.87 4.63 1.48
C CYS A 328 17.31 4.13 1.41
N ILE A 329 17.49 2.87 0.99
CA ILE A 329 18.81 2.25 0.87
C ILE A 329 19.66 3.07 -0.11
N PHE A 330 19.07 3.50 -1.23
CA PHE A 330 19.77 4.31 -2.22
C PHE A 330 20.05 5.74 -1.73
N VAL A 331 19.14 6.35 -0.95
CA VAL A 331 19.41 7.63 -0.29
C VAL A 331 20.61 7.48 0.64
N VAL A 332 20.58 6.53 1.59
CA VAL A 332 21.66 6.28 2.56
C VAL A 332 22.98 5.98 1.85
N TRP A 333 22.96 5.20 0.78
CA TRP A 333 24.13 4.93 -0.04
C TRP A 333 24.72 6.22 -0.64
N GLY A 334 23.86 7.11 -1.15
CA GLY A 334 24.26 8.44 -1.61
C GLY A 334 24.87 9.29 -0.49
N ILE A 335 24.27 9.28 0.71
CA ILE A 335 24.82 9.98 1.90
C ILE A 335 26.21 9.47 2.25
N HIS A 336 26.38 8.15 2.35
CA HIS A 336 27.65 7.54 2.72
C HIS A 336 28.74 7.88 1.70
N ARG A 337 28.41 7.87 0.41
CA ARG A 337 29.34 8.25 -0.66
C ARG A 337 29.72 9.73 -0.59
N LEU A 338 28.76 10.61 -0.33
CA LEU A 338 29.02 12.05 -0.20
C LEU A 338 29.76 12.41 1.10
N GLY A 339 29.47 11.71 2.21
CA GLY A 339 30.06 11.96 3.53
C GLY A 339 31.55 11.64 3.64
N GLY A 340 32.10 10.85 2.70
CA GLY A 340 33.54 10.58 2.61
C GLY A 340 34.37 11.73 2.03
N HIS A 341 33.74 12.80 1.55
CA HIS A 341 34.42 13.92 0.91
C HIS A 341 34.31 15.20 1.73
N PRO A 342 35.42 15.87 2.09
CA PRO A 342 35.38 17.17 2.76
C PRO A 342 34.67 18.20 1.85
N TYR A 343 33.64 18.85 2.39
CA TYR A 343 32.81 19.85 1.70
C TYR A 343 33.09 21.25 2.24
N TYR A 344 33.29 22.23 1.34
CA TYR A 344 33.40 23.65 1.68
C TYR A 344 32.31 24.43 0.93
N GLY A 345 31.43 25.10 1.66
CA GLY A 345 30.33 25.91 1.11
C GLY A 345 29.12 25.97 2.03
N LYS A 346 28.18 26.90 1.78
CA LYS A 346 26.85 26.84 2.41
C LYS A 346 26.20 25.52 1.99
N PRO A 347 25.56 24.75 2.91
CA PRO A 347 24.94 23.49 2.56
C PRO A 347 24.02 23.72 1.36
N SER A 348 24.33 23.08 0.24
CA SER A 348 23.54 23.26 -0.97
C SER A 348 22.09 22.87 -0.68
N PRO A 349 21.11 23.41 -1.42
CA PRO A 349 19.72 22.95 -1.36
C PRO A 349 19.58 21.42 -1.49
N HIS A 350 20.59 20.76 -2.06
CA HIS A 350 20.67 19.31 -2.19
C HIS A 350 21.02 18.60 -0.87
N LEU A 351 21.85 19.20 -0.01
CA LEU A 351 22.04 18.72 1.37
C LEU A 351 20.72 18.77 2.13
N VAL A 352 19.92 19.83 1.96
CA VAL A 352 18.56 19.93 2.52
C VAL A 352 17.65 18.84 1.95
N LEU A 353 17.64 18.63 0.63
CA LEU A 353 16.91 17.52 -0.01
C LEU A 353 17.38 16.15 0.49
N MET A 354 18.66 16.00 0.79
CA MET A 354 19.25 14.79 1.35
C MET A 354 18.74 14.57 2.79
N TYR A 355 18.70 15.62 3.62
CA TYR A 355 18.08 15.56 4.95
C TYR A 355 16.58 15.27 4.88
N CYS A 356 15.85 15.87 3.94
CA CYS A 356 14.46 15.50 3.66
C CYS A 356 14.35 14.03 3.25
N GLY A 357 15.29 13.53 2.44
CA GLY A 357 15.43 12.12 2.09
C GLY A 357 15.64 11.24 3.32
N VAL A 358 16.46 11.64 4.29
CA VAL A 358 16.63 10.94 5.58
C VAL A 358 15.34 10.92 6.39
N VAL A 359 14.59 12.03 6.44
CA VAL A 359 13.30 12.10 7.15
C VAL A 359 12.27 11.19 6.49
N LEU A 360 12.12 11.27 5.16
CA LEU A 360 11.24 10.38 4.40
C LEU A 360 11.66 8.92 4.55
N THR A 361 12.97 8.66 4.60
CA THR A 361 13.54 7.34 4.87
C THR A 361 13.21 6.84 6.27
N SER A 362 13.33 7.70 7.26
CA SER A 362 12.98 7.39 8.63
C SER A 362 11.49 7.05 8.73
N LEU A 363 10.61 7.80 8.07
CA LEU A 363 9.18 7.49 7.98
C LEU A 363 8.92 6.14 7.30
N ALA A 364 9.65 5.83 6.23
CA ALA A 364 9.55 4.56 5.51
C ALA A 364 9.92 3.32 6.33
N VAL A 365 10.86 3.47 7.27
CA VAL A 365 11.28 2.42 8.21
C VAL A 365 10.37 2.40 9.44
N LEU A 366 9.96 3.57 9.92
CA LEU A 366 9.09 3.73 11.08
C LEU A 366 7.69 3.19 10.81
N ILE A 367 7.12 3.33 9.61
CA ILE A 367 5.78 2.82 9.30
C ILE A 367 5.71 1.28 9.41
N PRO A 368 6.62 0.49 8.79
CA PRO A 368 6.68 -0.96 8.95
C PRO A 368 7.06 -1.38 10.37
N ALA A 369 8.01 -0.70 11.01
CA ALA A 369 8.39 -0.99 12.39
C ALA A 369 7.19 -0.77 13.33
N PHE A 370 6.50 0.36 13.22
CA PHE A 370 5.26 0.66 13.94
C PHE A 370 4.19 -0.40 13.64
N ARG A 371 4.07 -0.87 12.39
CA ARG A 371 3.16 -1.96 12.03
C ARG A 371 3.52 -3.26 12.74
N ILE A 372 4.78 -3.66 12.74
CA ILE A 372 5.26 -4.85 13.44
C ILE A 372 4.95 -4.72 14.93
N LEU A 373 5.20 -3.55 15.52
CA LEU A 373 4.89 -3.27 16.93
C LEU A 373 3.38 -3.33 17.21
N GLN A 374 2.53 -2.79 16.34
CA GLN A 374 1.07 -2.86 16.48
C GLN A 374 0.56 -4.29 16.33
N LEU A 375 1.11 -5.07 15.38
CA LEU A 375 0.79 -6.48 15.22
C LEU A 375 1.23 -7.29 16.43
N GLN A 376 2.44 -7.06 16.95
CA GLN A 376 2.93 -7.70 18.18
C GLN A 376 2.07 -7.34 19.38
N LYS A 377 1.69 -6.06 19.53
CA LYS A 377 0.78 -5.60 20.58
C LYS A 377 -0.59 -6.28 20.47
N ALA A 378 -1.16 -6.33 19.26
CA ALA A 378 -2.45 -6.96 19.04
C ALA A 378 -2.39 -8.49 19.24
N LYS A 379 -1.29 -9.14 18.82
CA LYS A 379 -1.01 -10.56 19.07
C LYS A 379 -0.90 -10.84 20.57
N HIS A 380 -0.17 -10.00 21.31
CA HIS A 380 -0.05 -10.11 22.76
C HIS A 380 -1.41 -9.93 23.45
N GLN A 381 -2.21 -8.96 23.02
CA GLN A 381 -3.54 -8.71 23.58
C GLN A 381 -4.51 -9.87 23.33
N ILE A 382 -4.49 -10.49 22.13
CA ILE A 382 -5.41 -11.59 21.81
C ILE A 382 -4.92 -12.95 22.33
N MET A 383 -3.65 -13.08 22.69
CA MET A 383 -3.04 -14.34 23.12
C MET A 383 -3.79 -15.03 24.28
N PRO A 384 -4.24 -14.32 25.33
CA PRO A 384 -5.00 -14.96 26.41
C PRO A 384 -6.33 -15.57 25.94
N ASP A 385 -7.03 -14.94 24.99
CA ASP A 385 -8.26 -15.50 24.42
C ASP A 385 -7.95 -16.71 23.54
N LYS A 386 -6.91 -16.61 22.70
CA LYS A 386 -6.45 -17.72 21.87
C LYS A 386 -6.09 -18.94 22.72
N LEU A 387 -5.34 -18.75 23.80
CA LEU A 387 -4.97 -19.84 24.70
C LEU A 387 -6.20 -20.51 25.31
N LYS A 388 -7.21 -19.76 25.73
CA LYS A 388 -8.48 -20.34 26.23
C LYS A 388 -9.14 -21.23 25.18
N TYR A 389 -9.18 -20.78 23.94
CA TYR A 389 -9.71 -21.57 22.83
C TYR A 389 -8.84 -22.81 22.53
N ASP A 390 -7.52 -22.68 22.57
CA ASP A 390 -6.59 -23.79 22.32
C ASP A 390 -6.68 -24.86 23.42
N TYR A 391 -6.73 -24.47 24.69
CA TYR A 391 -6.93 -25.39 25.82
C TYR A 391 -8.28 -26.11 25.71
N LEU A 392 -9.35 -25.36 25.45
CA LEU A 392 -10.66 -25.96 25.23
C LEU A 392 -10.64 -26.92 24.05
N TRP A 393 -10.01 -26.55 22.94
CA TRP A 393 -9.89 -27.43 21.77
C TRP A 393 -9.12 -28.72 22.07
N LEU A 394 -7.99 -28.64 22.77
CA LEU A 394 -7.19 -29.82 23.13
C LEU A 394 -7.98 -30.81 24.01
N GLU A 395 -8.71 -30.28 25.00
CA GLU A 395 -9.59 -31.08 25.84
C GLU A 395 -10.74 -31.69 25.03
N TYR A 396 -11.36 -30.88 24.16
CA TYR A 396 -12.53 -31.30 23.40
C TYR A 396 -12.17 -32.32 22.31
N SER A 397 -11.05 -32.13 21.60
CA SER A 397 -10.61 -33.01 20.51
C SER A 397 -10.15 -34.38 21.01
N SER A 398 -9.62 -34.46 22.23
CA SER A 398 -9.24 -35.73 22.88
C SER A 398 -10.45 -36.51 23.39
N LYS A 399 -11.48 -35.82 23.90
CA LYS A 399 -12.72 -36.47 24.38
C LYS A 399 -13.66 -36.90 23.26
N HIS A 400 -13.65 -36.19 22.13
CA HIS A 400 -14.67 -36.34 21.06
C HIS A 400 -14.06 -36.70 19.69
N THR A 401 -12.91 -37.38 19.66
CA THR A 401 -12.19 -37.72 18.42
C THR A 401 -13.08 -38.43 17.41
N ALA A 402 -13.79 -39.50 17.80
CA ALA A 402 -14.65 -40.26 16.89
C ALA A 402 -15.80 -39.42 16.29
N ALA A 403 -16.43 -38.53 17.09
CA ALA A 403 -17.50 -37.67 16.61
C ALA A 403 -16.99 -36.59 15.63
N LEU A 404 -15.79 -36.05 15.89
CA LEU A 404 -15.14 -35.08 15.00
C LEU A 404 -14.69 -35.73 13.68
N GLU A 405 -14.18 -36.96 13.72
CA GLU A 405 -13.85 -37.73 12.53
C GLU A 405 -15.09 -38.04 11.68
N GLN A 406 -16.20 -38.41 12.32
CA GLN A 406 -17.48 -38.62 11.63
C GLN A 406 -17.99 -37.32 10.98
N LEU A 407 -17.90 -36.18 11.67
CA LEU A 407 -18.25 -34.87 11.12
C LEU A 407 -17.37 -34.51 9.91
N GLU A 408 -16.06 -34.69 10.02
CA GLU A 408 -15.11 -34.44 8.93
C GLU A 408 -15.38 -35.37 7.74
N TYR A 409 -15.62 -36.65 7.98
CA TYR A 409 -15.98 -37.62 6.95
C TYR A 409 -17.27 -37.23 6.23
N PHE A 410 -18.32 -36.86 6.98
CA PHE A 410 -19.58 -36.39 6.43
C PHE A 410 -19.39 -35.17 5.52
N ILE A 411 -18.64 -34.16 6.01
CA ILE A 411 -18.36 -32.94 5.24
C ILE A 411 -17.59 -33.26 3.96
N ARG A 412 -16.54 -34.08 4.04
CA ARG A 412 -15.74 -34.48 2.87
C ARG A 412 -16.54 -35.30 1.87
N LYS A 413 -17.39 -36.21 2.35
CA LYS A 413 -18.22 -37.06 1.48
C LYS A 413 -19.25 -36.23 0.71
N ARG A 414 -19.88 -35.26 1.36
CA ARG A 414 -20.98 -34.48 0.77
C ARG A 414 -20.51 -33.30 -0.08
N TRP A 415 -19.46 -32.59 0.34
CA TRP A 415 -18.98 -31.37 -0.34
C TRP A 415 -17.56 -31.47 -0.89
N GLY A 416 -16.89 -32.63 -0.77
CA GLY A 416 -15.49 -32.80 -1.16
C GLY A 416 -14.52 -32.09 -0.20
N SER A 417 -13.22 -32.10 -0.53
CA SER A 417 -12.22 -31.21 0.07
C SER A 417 -12.49 -29.76 -0.37
N SER A 418 -13.53 -29.16 0.21
CA SER A 418 -14.04 -27.82 -0.10
C SER A 418 -13.08 -26.69 0.35
N SER A 419 -11.87 -26.66 -0.21
CA SER A 419 -10.92 -25.56 -0.08
C SER A 419 -11.07 -24.51 -1.19
N GLY A 420 -11.77 -24.83 -2.28
CA GLY A 420 -11.99 -23.89 -3.38
C GLY A 420 -12.99 -22.80 -3.03
N ASP A 421 -12.51 -21.62 -2.62
CA ASP A 421 -13.28 -20.36 -2.55
C ASP A 421 -13.98 -19.99 -3.87
N LEU A 422 -13.73 -20.70 -4.97
CA LEU A 422 -14.23 -20.37 -6.30
C LEU A 422 -15.63 -20.92 -6.59
N ARG A 423 -16.06 -22.05 -6.01
CA ARG A 423 -17.39 -22.65 -6.28
C ARG A 423 -18.54 -21.68 -5.98
N GLN A 424 -18.38 -20.83 -4.95
CA GLN A 424 -19.37 -19.83 -4.56
C GLN A 424 -19.62 -18.75 -5.65
N TYR A 425 -18.78 -18.66 -6.68
CA TYR A 425 -18.85 -17.66 -7.74
C TYR A 425 -19.01 -18.22 -9.16
N LEU A 426 -18.78 -19.52 -9.38
CA LEU A 426 -18.61 -20.09 -10.72
C LEU A 426 -19.81 -20.90 -11.26
N GLU A 427 -20.70 -21.41 -10.41
CA GLU A 427 -21.69 -22.40 -10.86
C GLU A 427 -23.00 -21.82 -11.42
N HIS A 428 -23.16 -20.49 -11.44
CA HIS A 428 -24.26 -19.86 -12.17
C HIS A 428 -23.73 -18.83 -13.17
N ASP A 429 -23.99 -19.10 -14.46
CA ASP A 429 -23.79 -18.22 -15.62
C ASP A 429 -24.46 -16.83 -15.49
N HIS A 430 -25.24 -16.64 -14.43
CA HIS A 430 -25.78 -15.35 -14.04
C HIS A 430 -24.78 -14.66 -13.12
N ALA A 431 -24.00 -13.74 -13.68
CA ALA A 431 -23.20 -12.77 -12.94
C ALA A 431 -23.94 -12.35 -11.66
N SER A 432 -23.32 -12.54 -10.49
CA SER A 432 -23.94 -12.17 -9.21
C SER A 432 -24.52 -10.75 -9.33
N PRO A 433 -25.85 -10.58 -9.19
CA PRO A 433 -26.50 -9.32 -9.57
C PRO A 433 -26.11 -8.16 -8.66
N CYS A 434 -25.46 -8.45 -7.52
CA CYS A 434 -25.10 -7.46 -6.51
C CYS A 434 -23.81 -6.72 -6.86
N LYS A 435 -23.90 -5.77 -7.79
CA LYS A 435 -22.84 -4.77 -8.02
C LYS A 435 -22.95 -3.59 -7.07
N LEU A 436 -24.16 -3.26 -6.61
CA LEU A 436 -24.40 -2.16 -5.70
C LEU A 436 -24.69 -2.63 -4.29
N LEU A 437 -24.36 -1.78 -3.32
CA LEU A 437 -24.64 -2.04 -1.91
C LEU A 437 -26.15 -2.10 -1.63
N SER A 438 -26.97 -1.37 -2.40
CA SER A 438 -28.43 -1.46 -2.32
C SER A 438 -28.92 -2.86 -2.61
N ASP A 439 -28.43 -3.46 -3.70
CA ASP A 439 -28.87 -4.76 -4.22
C ASP A 439 -28.64 -5.85 -3.18
N LEU A 440 -27.51 -5.79 -2.49
CA LEU A 440 -27.17 -6.72 -1.42
C LEU A 440 -28.14 -6.66 -0.22
N TYR A 441 -28.81 -5.51 -0.03
CA TYR A 441 -29.80 -5.30 1.03
C TYR A 441 -31.24 -5.49 0.58
N VAL A 442 -31.48 -5.60 -0.74
CA VAL A 442 -32.82 -5.86 -1.28
C VAL A 442 -33.35 -7.17 -0.68
N HIS A 443 -34.59 -7.13 -0.22
CA HIS A 443 -35.28 -8.23 0.48
C HIS A 443 -34.59 -8.76 1.75
N ASN A 444 -33.72 -7.99 2.42
CA ASN A 444 -33.16 -8.43 3.72
C ASN A 444 -34.24 -8.79 4.74
N ASP A 445 -35.30 -7.98 4.83
CA ASP A 445 -36.35 -8.14 5.83
C ASP A 445 -37.18 -9.43 5.64
N LEU A 446 -37.41 -9.82 4.38
CA LEU A 446 -38.10 -11.08 4.06
C LEU A 446 -37.15 -12.28 4.19
N ALA A 447 -35.95 -12.17 3.62
CA ALA A 447 -34.95 -13.24 3.63
C ALA A 447 -34.52 -13.62 5.06
N ILE A 448 -34.39 -12.63 5.97
CA ILE A 448 -34.05 -12.91 7.37
C ILE A 448 -35.16 -13.66 8.10
N PHE A 449 -36.43 -13.38 7.78
CA PHE A 449 -37.56 -14.10 8.37
C PHE A 449 -37.56 -15.56 7.94
N VAL A 450 -37.35 -15.82 6.65
CA VAL A 450 -37.24 -17.19 6.11
C VAL A 450 -36.04 -17.92 6.72
N LEU A 451 -34.86 -17.28 6.78
CA LEU A 451 -33.68 -17.86 7.42
C LEU A 451 -33.95 -18.27 8.87
N ARG A 452 -34.57 -17.39 9.66
CA ARG A 452 -34.90 -17.67 11.06
C ARG A 452 -35.89 -18.81 11.21
N SER A 453 -36.87 -18.92 10.30
CA SER A 453 -37.78 -20.06 10.27
C SER A 453 -37.04 -21.37 10.00
N CYS A 454 -36.05 -21.39 9.09
CA CYS A 454 -35.21 -22.54 8.87
C CYS A 454 -34.37 -22.88 10.10
N ILE A 455 -33.75 -21.87 10.73
CA ILE A 455 -32.92 -22.03 11.94
C ILE A 455 -33.71 -22.66 13.09
N LEU A 456 -34.95 -22.23 13.32
CA LEU A 456 -35.82 -22.81 14.36
C LEU A 456 -36.12 -24.28 14.08
N ARG A 457 -36.46 -24.62 12.84
CA ARG A 457 -36.76 -25.98 12.41
C ARG A 457 -35.54 -26.89 12.52
N TRP A 458 -34.40 -26.51 11.94
CA TRP A 458 -33.17 -27.29 12.04
C TRP A 458 -32.71 -27.45 13.49
N GLY A 459 -32.77 -26.38 14.28
CA GLY A 459 -32.45 -26.44 15.70
C GLY A 459 -33.37 -27.37 16.49
N ALA A 460 -34.68 -27.38 16.20
CA ALA A 460 -35.63 -28.26 16.88
C ALA A 460 -35.35 -29.74 16.59
N ASN A 461 -35.02 -30.09 15.35
CA ASN A 461 -34.72 -31.47 14.92
C ASN A 461 -33.35 -31.98 15.43
N SER A 462 -32.45 -31.07 15.79
CA SER A 462 -31.06 -31.37 16.15
C SER A 462 -30.71 -31.01 17.60
N ASP A 463 -31.70 -30.76 18.46
CA ASP A 463 -31.49 -30.28 19.84
C ASP A 463 -30.60 -29.03 19.96
N GLY A 464 -30.57 -28.22 18.90
CA GLY A 464 -29.88 -26.94 18.84
C GLY A 464 -30.48 -25.90 19.78
N GLU A 465 -29.63 -25.01 20.25
CA GLU A 465 -29.96 -23.91 21.15
C GLU A 465 -29.72 -22.55 20.46
N LEU A 466 -30.52 -21.57 20.87
CA LEU A 466 -30.38 -20.18 20.50
C LEU A 466 -30.02 -19.36 21.74
N ARG A 467 -29.25 -18.29 21.58
CA ARG A 467 -28.93 -17.39 22.71
C ARG A 467 -30.19 -16.68 23.18
N SER A 468 -30.38 -16.57 24.49
CA SER A 468 -31.49 -15.80 25.05
C SER A 468 -31.13 -14.33 25.24
N GLN A 469 -32.12 -13.45 25.08
CA GLN A 469 -32.01 -12.01 25.30
C GLN A 469 -32.08 -11.63 26.79
N ALA A 470 -32.68 -12.49 27.63
CA ALA A 470 -32.98 -12.16 29.03
C ALA A 470 -31.73 -12.14 29.93
N GLU A 471 -30.79 -13.05 29.69
CA GLU A 471 -29.58 -13.19 30.52
C GLU A 471 -28.35 -13.45 29.65
N ALA A 472 -27.24 -12.78 29.98
CA ALA A 472 -25.98 -12.97 29.30
C ALA A 472 -25.53 -14.44 29.40
N LYS A 473 -25.34 -15.10 28.25
CA LYS A 473 -24.93 -16.52 28.12
C LYS A 473 -26.00 -17.54 28.58
N SER A 474 -27.27 -17.16 28.60
CA SER A 474 -28.38 -18.12 28.66
C SER A 474 -28.74 -18.61 27.26
N TYR A 475 -29.30 -19.82 27.21
CA TYR A 475 -29.63 -20.52 25.96
C TYR A 475 -31.05 -21.07 26.03
N VAL A 476 -31.76 -21.06 24.91
CA VAL A 476 -33.12 -21.59 24.76
C VAL A 476 -33.08 -22.68 23.69
N LYS A 477 -33.59 -23.87 24.02
CA LYS A 477 -33.74 -24.95 23.04
C LYS A 477 -34.69 -24.50 21.93
N ALA A 478 -34.28 -24.67 20.67
CA ALA A 478 -35.07 -24.21 19.52
C ALA A 478 -36.48 -24.82 19.49
N LYS A 479 -36.63 -26.09 19.91
CA LYS A 479 -37.95 -26.76 20.04
C LYS A 479 -38.92 -26.12 21.05
N HIS A 480 -38.42 -25.31 21.99
CA HIS A 480 -39.25 -24.58 22.97
C HIS A 480 -39.53 -23.14 22.55
N VAL A 481 -39.01 -22.69 21.40
CA VAL A 481 -39.31 -21.37 20.89
C VAL A 481 -40.62 -21.46 20.12
N GLU A 482 -41.74 -21.19 20.80
CA GLU A 482 -43.04 -21.03 20.16
C GLU A 482 -42.96 -19.95 19.07
N SER A 483 -43.68 -20.16 17.96
CA SER A 483 -43.62 -19.32 16.76
C SER A 483 -43.88 -17.82 16.99
N VAL A 484 -44.45 -17.45 18.15
CA VAL A 484 -44.82 -16.07 18.52
C VAL A 484 -43.84 -15.44 19.54
N ALA A 485 -43.06 -16.21 20.31
CA ALA A 485 -42.18 -15.68 21.35
C ALA A 485 -40.77 -15.30 20.87
N THR A 486 -40.68 -14.63 19.71
CA THR A 486 -39.42 -14.13 19.12
C THR A 486 -38.65 -13.15 20.02
N THR A 487 -39.31 -12.60 21.06
CA THR A 487 -38.72 -11.63 22.00
C THR A 487 -37.70 -12.22 22.97
N LYS A 488 -37.66 -13.55 23.15
CA LYS A 488 -36.70 -14.20 24.06
C LYS A 488 -35.38 -14.55 23.39
N VAL A 489 -35.31 -14.56 22.06
CA VAL A 489 -34.12 -15.00 21.31
C VAL A 489 -33.27 -13.80 20.90
N GLN A 490 -31.96 -13.89 21.16
CA GLN A 490 -30.97 -12.94 20.66
C GLN A 490 -30.58 -13.30 19.22
N TRP A 491 -31.36 -12.82 18.26
CA TRP A 491 -31.04 -12.95 16.84
C TRP A 491 -29.84 -12.10 16.42
N ALA A 492 -29.09 -12.57 15.41
CA ALA A 492 -28.03 -11.73 14.87
C ALA A 492 -28.64 -10.55 14.09
N PRO A 493 -28.12 -9.32 14.27
CA PRO A 493 -28.56 -8.19 13.49
C PRO A 493 -28.02 -8.30 12.05
N VAL A 494 -28.80 -7.81 11.09
CA VAL A 494 -28.32 -7.55 9.72
C VAL A 494 -27.02 -6.76 9.80
N LYS A 495 -25.99 -7.20 9.08
CA LYS A 495 -24.70 -6.50 9.09
C LYS A 495 -24.92 -5.03 8.68
N LYS A 496 -24.27 -4.09 9.37
CA LYS A 496 -24.34 -2.66 9.00
C LYS A 496 -23.68 -2.40 7.65
N LYS A 497 -24.29 -1.55 6.81
CA LYS A 497 -23.78 -1.17 5.47
C LYS A 497 -22.30 -0.80 5.47
N ARG A 498 -21.88 0.07 6.40
CA ARG A 498 -20.46 0.45 6.59
C ARG A 498 -19.54 -0.76 6.78
N ARG A 499 -19.96 -1.77 7.57
CA ARG A 499 -19.15 -2.96 7.85
C ARG A 499 -19.05 -3.90 6.64
N VAL A 500 -20.07 -3.94 5.79
CA VAL A 500 -20.02 -4.67 4.52
C VAL A 500 -18.98 -4.04 3.60
N VAL A 501 -19.01 -2.73 3.44
CA VAL A 501 -18.07 -2.00 2.59
C VAL A 501 -16.63 -2.14 3.10
N GLU A 502 -16.41 -1.95 4.40
CA GLU A 502 -15.10 -2.20 5.04
C GLU A 502 -14.60 -3.63 4.77
N LYS A 503 -15.48 -4.64 4.82
CA LYS A 503 -15.10 -6.03 4.55
C LYS A 503 -14.81 -6.26 3.07
N ALA A 504 -15.62 -5.72 2.17
CA ALA A 504 -15.44 -5.85 0.72
C ALA A 504 -14.11 -5.24 0.26
N ILE A 505 -13.81 -4.02 0.69
CA ILE A 505 -12.56 -3.32 0.34
C ILE A 505 -11.35 -4.08 0.90
N ARG A 506 -11.44 -4.56 2.15
CA ARG A 506 -10.30 -5.18 2.83
C ARG A 506 -10.00 -6.59 2.35
N VAL A 507 -11.03 -7.41 2.09
CA VAL A 507 -10.88 -8.86 1.84
C VAL A 507 -11.16 -9.22 0.39
N HIS A 508 -11.96 -8.44 -0.32
CA HIS A 508 -12.52 -8.80 -1.62
C HIS A 508 -12.21 -7.78 -2.71
N GLY A 509 -11.21 -6.90 -2.52
CA GLY A 509 -10.84 -5.90 -3.52
C GLY A 509 -11.93 -4.88 -3.86
N GLY A 510 -12.90 -4.69 -2.97
CA GLY A 510 -14.08 -3.85 -3.19
C GLY A 510 -15.27 -4.58 -3.79
N ASP A 511 -15.14 -5.87 -4.14
CA ASP A 511 -16.24 -6.67 -4.70
C ASP A 511 -17.28 -7.02 -3.63
N LEU A 512 -18.42 -6.33 -3.68
CA LEU A 512 -19.53 -6.51 -2.75
C LEU A 512 -20.22 -7.88 -2.90
N SER A 513 -20.18 -8.46 -4.09
CA SER A 513 -20.80 -9.78 -4.36
C SER A 513 -20.15 -10.91 -3.57
N ARG A 514 -18.93 -10.68 -3.07
CA ARG A 514 -18.17 -11.63 -2.26
C ARG A 514 -18.46 -11.56 -0.77
N VAL A 515 -19.29 -10.61 -0.31
CA VAL A 515 -19.67 -10.48 1.11
C VAL A 515 -20.87 -11.36 1.43
N LEU A 516 -20.62 -12.55 1.95
CA LEU A 516 -21.63 -13.61 2.13
C LEU A 516 -22.34 -13.62 3.49
N ASP A 517 -21.99 -12.70 4.39
CA ASP A 517 -22.42 -12.73 5.79
C ASP A 517 -23.24 -11.49 6.18
N VAL A 518 -23.98 -10.93 5.22
CA VAL A 518 -24.90 -9.79 5.44
C VAL A 518 -26.06 -10.21 6.33
N LEU A 519 -26.68 -11.33 5.96
CA LEU A 519 -27.60 -12.09 6.78
C LEU A 519 -26.85 -13.26 7.37
N ARG A 520 -26.96 -13.43 8.68
CA ARG A 520 -26.30 -14.53 9.38
C ARG A 520 -27.07 -14.91 10.62
N GLU A 521 -27.02 -16.17 11.01
CA GLU A 521 -27.56 -16.65 12.28
C GLU A 521 -26.62 -17.70 12.90
N CYS A 522 -26.84 -18.03 14.17
CA CYS A 522 -25.98 -18.94 14.92
C CYS A 522 -26.84 -19.96 15.68
N LEU A 523 -26.53 -21.24 15.54
CA LEU A 523 -27.04 -22.32 16.36
C LEU A 523 -25.93 -22.83 17.29
N VAL A 524 -26.30 -23.13 18.53
CA VAL A 524 -25.39 -23.55 19.58
C VAL A 524 -25.71 -24.97 20.03
N PHE A 525 -24.70 -25.82 20.19
CA PHE A 525 -24.86 -27.23 20.49
C PHE A 525 -24.01 -27.64 21.69
N GLU A 526 -24.53 -28.51 22.55
CA GLU A 526 -23.71 -29.11 23.63
C GLU A 526 -22.76 -30.17 23.09
N ARG A 527 -23.19 -30.90 22.07
CA ARG A 527 -22.54 -32.10 21.54
C ARG A 527 -22.22 -31.96 20.06
N VAL A 528 -21.14 -32.61 19.62
CA VAL A 528 -20.74 -32.65 18.20
C VAL A 528 -21.75 -33.45 17.39
N GLU A 529 -22.33 -34.50 17.95
CA GLU A 529 -23.31 -35.36 17.28
C GLU A 529 -24.59 -34.61 16.93
N ASP A 530 -25.05 -33.72 17.82
CA ASP A 530 -26.20 -32.86 17.58
C ASP A 530 -25.89 -31.80 16.51
N LEU A 531 -24.69 -31.24 16.52
CA LEU A 531 -24.19 -30.36 15.47
C LEU A 531 -24.13 -31.08 14.10
N SER A 532 -23.60 -32.31 14.08
CA SER A 532 -23.54 -33.15 12.87
C SER A 532 -24.94 -33.46 12.34
N ARG A 533 -25.89 -33.80 13.22
CA ARG A 533 -27.30 -34.00 12.86
C ARG A 533 -27.90 -32.73 12.26
N CYS A 534 -27.64 -31.56 12.84
CA CYS A 534 -28.08 -30.29 12.26
C CYS A 534 -27.52 -30.06 10.84
N LEU A 535 -26.25 -30.39 10.61
CA LEU A 535 -25.64 -30.23 9.30
C LEU A 535 -26.24 -31.22 8.27
N GLU A 536 -26.59 -32.43 8.71
CA GLU A 536 -27.32 -33.41 7.91
C GLU A 536 -28.72 -32.91 7.54
N GLU A 537 -29.48 -32.38 8.52
CA GLU A 537 -30.80 -31.75 8.30
C GLU A 537 -30.72 -30.60 7.28
N ILE A 538 -29.72 -29.71 7.40
CA ILE A 538 -29.49 -28.63 6.42
C ILE A 538 -29.22 -29.19 5.02
N SER A 539 -28.51 -30.32 4.93
CA SER A 539 -28.14 -30.94 3.64
C SER A 539 -29.26 -31.74 2.96
N GLN A 540 -30.33 -32.02 3.70
CA GLN A 540 -31.53 -32.73 3.27
C GLN A 540 -32.73 -31.78 3.08
N ASP A 541 -32.61 -30.50 3.46
CA ASP A 541 -33.66 -29.50 3.25
C ASP A 541 -33.71 -29.07 1.78
N ASP A 542 -34.69 -29.58 1.02
CA ASP A 542 -34.92 -29.26 -0.39
C ASP A 542 -35.12 -27.76 -0.67
N GLY A 543 -35.48 -26.98 0.36
CA GLY A 543 -35.59 -25.53 0.30
C GLY A 543 -34.25 -24.80 0.37
N VAL A 544 -33.13 -25.50 0.52
CA VAL A 544 -31.81 -24.92 0.74
C VAL A 544 -30.74 -25.49 -0.17
N GLU A 545 -29.95 -24.57 -0.73
CA GLU A 545 -28.74 -24.89 -1.46
C GLU A 545 -27.53 -24.56 -0.59
N VAL A 546 -26.76 -25.57 -0.18
CA VAL A 546 -25.51 -25.35 0.57
C VAL A 546 -24.40 -24.96 -0.41
N VAL A 547 -24.01 -23.69 -0.37
CA VAL A 547 -22.97 -23.11 -1.23
C VAL A 547 -21.58 -23.50 -0.76
N ARG A 548 -21.35 -23.52 0.55
CA ARG A 548 -20.03 -23.80 1.14
C ARG A 548 -20.12 -24.22 2.60
N VAL A 549 -19.26 -25.14 3.00
CA VAL A 549 -19.01 -25.46 4.42
C VAL A 549 -17.55 -25.21 4.75
N LYS A 550 -17.27 -24.48 5.84
CA LYS A 550 -15.92 -24.35 6.43
C LYS A 550 -15.90 -25.05 7.78
N ASN A 551 -15.18 -26.17 7.88
CA ASN A 551 -15.00 -26.89 9.13
C ASN A 551 -13.80 -26.34 9.92
N ARG A 552 -14.03 -25.43 10.87
CA ARG A 552 -12.97 -24.95 11.78
C ARG A 552 -12.82 -25.83 13.03
N LEU A 553 -13.67 -26.86 13.17
CA LEU A 553 -13.48 -27.97 14.11
C LEU A 553 -12.61 -29.09 13.51
N SER A 554 -12.06 -28.91 12.30
CA SER A 554 -11.07 -29.86 11.77
C SER A 554 -9.75 -29.74 12.55
N GLU A 555 -9.08 -30.87 12.79
CA GLU A 555 -7.73 -30.89 13.37
C GLU A 555 -6.72 -30.14 12.48
N ASN A 556 -6.91 -30.19 11.16
CA ASN A 556 -6.06 -29.53 10.17
C ASN A 556 -6.33 -28.02 10.02
N PHE A 557 -7.27 -27.44 10.78
CA PHE A 557 -7.60 -26.02 10.68
C PHE A 557 -6.55 -25.13 11.36
N ASP A 558 -6.00 -24.15 10.65
CA ASP A 558 -5.11 -23.13 11.23
C ASP A 558 -5.88 -22.13 12.12
N ALA A 559 -5.88 -22.43 13.42
CA ALA A 559 -6.50 -21.61 14.45
C ALA A 559 -5.88 -20.21 14.59
N ASN A 560 -4.68 -19.95 14.08
CA ASN A 560 -4.06 -18.62 14.17
C ASN A 560 -4.85 -17.58 13.35
N SER A 561 -5.51 -18.01 12.28
CA SER A 561 -6.33 -17.17 11.40
C SER A 561 -7.59 -16.61 12.09
N THR A 562 -8.08 -17.28 13.12
CA THR A 562 -9.28 -16.90 13.90
C THR A 562 -8.98 -16.60 15.36
N ALA A 563 -7.70 -16.50 15.72
CA ALA A 563 -7.24 -16.37 17.11
C ALA A 563 -7.83 -17.44 18.05
N GLY A 564 -7.82 -18.69 17.59
CA GLY A 564 -8.29 -19.84 18.35
C GLY A 564 -9.78 -20.17 18.14
N TYR A 565 -10.59 -19.24 17.67
CA TYR A 565 -12.03 -19.46 17.55
C TYR A 565 -12.38 -20.56 16.52
N ARG A 566 -13.29 -21.48 16.89
CA ARG A 566 -13.72 -22.63 16.08
C ARG A 566 -15.25 -22.74 16.01
N ASP A 567 -15.73 -23.16 14.84
CA ASP A 567 -17.13 -23.39 14.47
C ASP A 567 -17.22 -24.21 13.17
N VAL A 568 -18.42 -24.64 12.80
CA VAL A 568 -18.73 -25.04 11.42
C VAL A 568 -19.54 -23.92 10.78
N LEU A 569 -19.00 -23.31 9.74
CA LEU A 569 -19.64 -22.20 9.04
C LEU A 569 -20.24 -22.72 7.73
N VAL A 570 -21.55 -22.54 7.57
CA VAL A 570 -22.31 -22.93 6.39
C VAL A 570 -22.76 -21.67 5.66
N ASN A 571 -22.32 -21.50 4.42
CA ASN A 571 -22.90 -20.52 3.50
C ASN A 571 -23.95 -21.23 2.65
N LEU A 572 -25.16 -20.69 2.60
CA LEU A 572 -26.28 -21.31 1.92
C LEU A 572 -27.17 -20.27 1.24
N ARG A 573 -28.00 -20.72 0.31
CA ARG A 573 -29.11 -19.96 -0.29
C ARG A 573 -30.41 -20.65 0.07
N VAL A 574 -31.46 -19.86 0.25
CA VAL A 574 -32.79 -20.39 0.50
C VAL A 574 -33.63 -20.19 -0.76
N GLN A 575 -34.50 -21.15 -1.07
CA GLN A 575 -35.42 -21.10 -2.20
C GLN A 575 -36.21 -19.78 -2.21
N GLY A 576 -36.32 -19.15 -3.38
CA GLY A 576 -36.88 -17.80 -3.54
C GLY A 576 -35.87 -16.66 -3.37
N PHE A 577 -34.67 -16.93 -2.84
CA PHE A 577 -33.57 -15.97 -2.68
C PHE A 577 -32.27 -16.51 -3.29
N PHE A 578 -32.34 -17.10 -4.48
CA PHE A 578 -31.24 -17.83 -5.14
C PHE A 578 -29.95 -17.02 -5.33
N TRP A 579 -30.02 -15.69 -5.45
CA TRP A 579 -28.83 -14.84 -5.57
C TRP A 579 -28.23 -14.43 -4.22
N LYS A 580 -28.90 -14.73 -3.11
CA LYS A 580 -28.55 -14.22 -1.78
C LYS A 580 -27.99 -15.32 -0.90
N VAL A 581 -26.69 -15.21 -0.66
CA VAL A 581 -26.00 -16.11 0.28
C VAL A 581 -26.17 -15.61 1.71
N MET A 582 -26.48 -16.53 2.59
CA MET A 582 -26.63 -16.34 4.03
C MET A 582 -25.59 -17.19 4.76
N GLU A 583 -25.19 -16.76 5.96
CA GLU A 583 -24.21 -17.49 6.79
C GLU A 583 -24.88 -18.10 8.02
N VAL A 584 -24.74 -19.40 8.22
CA VAL A 584 -25.15 -20.09 9.44
C VAL A 584 -23.91 -20.59 10.17
N GLN A 585 -23.75 -20.21 11.43
CA GLN A 585 -22.66 -20.67 12.28
C GLN A 585 -23.19 -21.75 13.22
N LEU A 586 -22.61 -22.94 13.15
CA LEU A 586 -22.88 -24.03 14.09
C LEU A 586 -21.72 -24.07 15.09
N VAL A 587 -22.03 -23.78 16.36
CA VAL A 587 -21.01 -23.53 17.39
C VAL A 587 -21.24 -24.44 18.58
N LEU A 588 -20.17 -25.02 19.12
CA LEU A 588 -20.25 -25.75 20.37
C LEU A 588 -20.40 -24.77 21.55
N LYS A 589 -21.25 -25.09 22.52
CA LYS A 589 -21.65 -24.18 23.59
C LYS A 589 -20.47 -23.67 24.40
N ASP A 590 -19.49 -24.52 24.67
CA ASP A 590 -18.28 -24.11 25.41
C ASP A 590 -17.43 -23.11 24.63
N PHE A 591 -17.34 -23.25 23.30
CA PHE A 591 -16.69 -22.25 22.43
C PHE A 591 -17.48 -20.95 22.37
N ASP A 592 -18.81 -21.03 22.39
CA ASP A 592 -19.70 -19.87 22.40
C ASP A 592 -19.60 -19.07 23.71
N LYS A 593 -19.52 -19.76 24.86
CA LYS A 593 -19.35 -19.16 26.20
C LYS A 593 -18.06 -18.34 26.33
N LEU A 594 -17.02 -18.67 25.57
CA LEU A 594 -15.77 -17.91 25.54
C LEU A 594 -15.89 -16.57 24.81
N LYS A 595 -16.92 -16.38 23.97
CA LYS A 595 -17.15 -15.10 23.30
C LYS A 595 -17.49 -14.03 24.33
N SER A 596 -16.73 -12.95 24.30
CA SER A 596 -16.94 -11.74 25.09
C SER A 596 -16.90 -10.51 24.18
N LYS A 597 -17.50 -9.41 24.62
CA LYS A 597 -17.48 -8.15 23.88
C LYS A 597 -16.03 -7.62 23.78
N GLU A 598 -15.27 -7.76 24.84
CA GLU A 598 -13.86 -7.35 24.95
C GLU A 598 -12.97 -8.26 24.10
N GLY A 599 -13.17 -9.58 24.15
CA GLY A 599 -12.47 -10.53 23.28
C GLY A 599 -12.76 -10.26 21.80
N HIS A 600 -14.00 -9.92 21.45
CA HIS A 600 -14.33 -9.51 20.09
C HIS A 600 -13.61 -8.23 19.66
N GLN A 601 -13.49 -7.23 20.53
CA GLN A 601 -12.73 -6.01 20.25
C GLN A 601 -11.24 -6.30 20.03
N ARG A 602 -10.62 -7.13 20.88
CA ARG A 602 -9.23 -7.58 20.72
C ARG A 602 -9.04 -8.36 19.42
N TYR A 603 -9.97 -9.26 19.08
CA TYR A 603 -9.96 -9.99 17.82
C TYR A 603 -10.04 -9.05 16.61
N VAL A 604 -10.93 -8.04 16.66
CA VAL A 604 -11.04 -7.05 15.59
C VAL A 604 -9.74 -6.25 15.44
N ALA A 605 -9.08 -5.88 16.54
CA ALA A 605 -7.77 -5.22 16.51
C ALA A 605 -6.70 -6.13 15.87
N TYR A 606 -6.54 -7.36 16.37
CA TYR A 606 -5.62 -8.36 15.82
C TYR A 606 -5.85 -8.62 14.34
N ARG A 607 -7.09 -8.90 13.93
CA ARG A 607 -7.45 -9.14 12.54
C ARG A 607 -7.15 -7.93 11.66
N ASN A 608 -7.42 -6.71 12.12
CA ASN A 608 -7.12 -5.51 11.35
C ASN A 608 -5.60 -5.28 11.21
N SER A 609 -4.78 -5.77 12.14
CA SER A 609 -3.32 -5.75 12.02
C SER A 609 -2.75 -6.81 11.07
N LEU A 610 -3.51 -7.89 10.78
CA LEU A 610 -3.12 -8.97 9.87
C LEU A 610 -3.31 -8.66 8.39
N CYS A 611 -4.14 -7.69 8.02
CA CYS A 611 -4.34 -7.37 6.60
C CYS A 611 -3.02 -6.80 6.01
N VAL A 612 -2.44 -7.55 5.07
CA VAL A 612 -1.23 -7.27 4.30
C VAL A 612 -1.61 -7.01 2.86
#